data_AF-A0A1T1BAI5-F1
#
_entry.id   AF-A0A1T1BAI5-F1
#
_cell.length_a   1.000
_cell.length_b   1.000
_cell.length_c   1.000
_cell.angle_alpha   90.00
_cell.angle_beta   90.00
_cell.angle_gamma   90.00
#
_symmetry.space_group_name_H-M   'P 1'
#
loop_
_entity.id
_entity.type
_entity.pdbx_description
1 polymer ?
#
loop_
_entity_poly.entity_id
_entity_poly.type
_entity_poly.pdbx_seq_one_letter_code
_entity_poly.pdbx_strand_id
1 'polypeptide(L)'
;MVCFSQNVKIDSIKQFTTNEIDSICKKNGRDIISEGRISTSIESKIKRNQTKILNGSGGFSYKLYVNHFNKENYDKLSKIEKRKYDFDKYSDLIKGDYHQAIHYENSYSENIYGEFYYFKTSLFYVKIKVIRTENNKEDISETFNLSLSELNDAKVLKNIFLMDLKGFVNEKNNELIKIYNRK
;
A
#
# COMPACT_ATOMS: atom_id res chain seq x y z
N MET A 1 13.59 52.11 10.69
CA MET A 1 12.68 51.21 9.96
C MET A 1 13.43 49.91 9.70
N VAL A 2 13.27 48.94 10.59
CA VAL A 2 13.98 47.65 10.49
C VAL A 2 13.10 46.72 9.67
N CYS A 3 13.55 46.39 8.47
CA CYS A 3 12.91 45.40 7.61
C CYS A 3 13.38 44.02 8.07
N PHE A 4 12.54 43.27 8.78
CA PHE A 4 12.78 41.86 9.03
C PHE A 4 12.36 41.09 7.76
N SER A 5 13.31 40.81 6.87
CA SER A 5 13.10 39.74 5.89
C SER A 5 13.11 38.42 6.67
N GLN A 6 11.94 37.84 6.89
CA GLN A 6 11.86 36.48 7.37
C GLN A 6 12.37 35.57 6.25
N ASN A 7 13.63 35.16 6.38
CA ASN A 7 14.16 33.98 5.72
C ASN A 7 13.36 32.78 6.27
N VAL A 8 12.22 32.49 5.64
CA VAL A 8 11.53 31.24 5.92
C VAL A 8 12.33 30.14 5.24
N LYS A 9 13.30 29.58 5.97
CA LYS A 9 13.78 28.23 5.69
C LYS A 9 12.60 27.30 5.90
N ILE A 10 11.88 26.98 4.82
CA ILE A 10 10.96 25.84 4.80
C ILE A 10 11.82 24.63 4.44
N ASP A 11 12.68 24.21 5.37
CA ASP A 11 13.36 22.91 5.33
C ASP A 11 12.50 21.84 6.06
N SER A 12 11.19 22.07 6.19
CA SER A 12 10.28 20.98 6.54
C SER A 12 9.93 20.24 5.25
N ILE A 13 10.49 19.04 5.08
CA ILE A 13 10.04 18.08 4.08
C ILE A 13 8.52 17.94 4.29
N LYS A 14 7.72 18.42 3.34
CA LYS A 14 6.27 18.27 3.44
C LYS A 14 5.95 16.78 3.48
N GLN A 15 5.24 16.36 4.52
CA GLN A 15 4.67 15.02 4.60
C GLN A 15 3.30 15.04 3.92
N PHE A 16 3.15 14.31 2.82
CA PHE A 16 1.87 14.17 2.13
C PHE A 16 0.97 13.22 2.91
N THR A 17 -0.30 13.60 3.04
CA THR A 17 -1.34 12.72 3.57
C THR A 17 -1.75 11.69 2.51
N THR A 18 -2.31 10.56 2.93
CA THR A 18 -2.85 9.54 2.02
C THR A 18 -3.90 10.12 1.06
N ASN A 19 -4.77 10.99 1.55
CA ASN A 19 -5.79 11.68 0.73
C ASN A 19 -5.18 12.58 -0.36
N GLU A 20 -4.08 13.27 -0.06
CA GLU A 20 -3.38 14.08 -1.06
C GLU A 20 -2.74 13.19 -2.13
N ILE A 21 -2.12 12.08 -1.74
CA ILE A 21 -1.55 11.11 -2.68
C ILE A 21 -2.64 10.49 -3.55
N ASP A 22 -3.77 10.07 -2.96
CA ASP A 22 -4.92 9.53 -3.69
C ASP A 22 -5.42 10.52 -4.74
N SER A 23 -5.56 11.80 -4.38
CA SER A 23 -5.98 12.86 -5.29
C SER A 23 -4.99 13.08 -6.44
N ILE A 24 -3.70 13.19 -6.13
CA ILE A 24 -2.64 13.45 -7.13
C ILE A 24 -2.51 12.25 -8.07
N CYS A 25 -2.41 11.03 -7.52
CA CYS A 25 -2.23 9.82 -8.29
C CYS A 25 -3.46 9.50 -9.16
N LYS A 26 -4.68 9.77 -8.68
CA LYS A 26 -5.89 9.60 -9.50
C LYS A 26 -5.96 10.58 -10.68
N LYS A 27 -5.47 11.81 -10.49
CA LYS A 27 -5.53 12.86 -11.52
C LYS A 27 -4.44 12.72 -12.58
N ASN A 28 -3.25 12.31 -12.16
CA ASN A 28 -2.02 12.41 -12.96
C ASN A 28 -1.25 11.09 -13.08
N GLY A 29 -1.73 10.01 -12.45
CA GLY A 29 -1.03 8.74 -12.36
C GLY A 29 -0.93 8.01 -13.70
N ARG A 30 0.21 7.36 -13.93
CA ARG A 30 0.27 6.22 -14.87
C ARG A 30 0.01 4.94 -14.11
N ASP A 31 -0.75 4.05 -14.74
CA ASP A 31 -1.16 2.78 -14.17
C ASP A 31 -0.23 1.65 -14.63
N ILE A 32 0.22 0.83 -13.68
CA ILE A 32 0.93 -0.43 -13.95
C ILE A 32 0.15 -1.54 -13.27
N ILE A 33 -0.19 -2.58 -14.03
CA ILE A 33 -0.97 -3.70 -13.55
C ILE A 33 -0.12 -4.97 -13.63
N SER A 34 -0.13 -5.76 -12.57
CA SER A 34 0.49 -7.10 -12.53
C SER A 34 -0.46 -8.06 -11.85
N GLU A 35 -0.77 -9.18 -12.50
CA GLU A 35 -1.75 -10.16 -12.01
C GLU A 35 -1.15 -11.55 -11.98
N GLY A 36 -1.71 -12.43 -11.15
CA GLY A 36 -1.27 -13.80 -11.07
C GLY A 36 -2.26 -14.72 -10.35
N ARG A 37 -1.92 -16.00 -10.35
CA ARG A 37 -2.66 -17.05 -9.65
C ARG A 37 -1.97 -17.40 -8.34
N ILE A 38 -2.77 -17.78 -7.34
CA ILE A 38 -2.28 -18.29 -6.05
C ILE A 38 -2.88 -19.67 -5.82
N SER A 39 -2.05 -20.56 -5.29
CA SER A 39 -2.46 -21.84 -4.71
C SER A 39 -1.73 -22.00 -3.38
N THR A 40 -2.46 -22.42 -2.36
CA THR A 40 -1.96 -22.53 -0.99
C THR A 40 -2.57 -23.75 -0.29
N SER A 41 -1.89 -24.27 0.70
CA SER A 41 -2.41 -25.33 1.57
C SER A 41 -2.12 -24.95 3.01
N ILE A 42 -3.16 -24.91 3.85
CA ILE A 42 -3.02 -24.61 5.27
C ILE A 42 -3.44 -25.81 6.11
N GLU A 43 -2.71 -26.05 7.20
CA GLU A 43 -3.07 -27.07 8.17
C GLU A 43 -4.00 -26.48 9.23
N SER A 44 -5.19 -27.06 9.36
CA SER A 44 -6.16 -26.72 10.39
C SER A 44 -6.28 -27.85 11.41
N LYS A 45 -6.16 -27.53 12.70
CA LYS A 45 -6.37 -28.51 13.78
C LYS A 45 -7.87 -28.73 13.99
N ILE A 46 -8.32 -29.98 13.88
CA ILE A 46 -9.72 -30.37 14.14
C ILE A 46 -9.86 -30.92 15.57
N LYS A 47 -8.93 -31.77 16.02
CA LYS A 47 -8.89 -32.36 17.38
C LYS A 47 -7.45 -32.49 17.87
N ARG A 48 -7.25 -32.81 19.16
CA ARG A 48 -5.94 -32.87 19.84
C ARG A 48 -4.82 -33.55 19.04
N ASN A 49 -5.14 -34.55 18.20
CA ASN A 49 -4.19 -35.27 17.34
C ASN A 49 -4.64 -35.40 15.86
N GLN A 50 -5.53 -34.53 15.36
CA GLN A 50 -6.01 -34.58 13.97
C GLN A 50 -5.90 -33.22 13.29
N THR A 51 -5.18 -33.18 12.17
CA THR A 51 -5.09 -32.05 11.25
C THR A 51 -5.88 -32.33 9.98
N LYS A 52 -6.47 -31.29 9.41
CA LYS A 52 -7.03 -31.29 8.06
C LYS A 52 -6.25 -30.28 7.24
N ILE A 53 -5.85 -30.68 6.05
CA ILE A 53 -5.28 -29.79 5.05
C ILE A 53 -6.45 -29.12 4.33
N LEU A 54 -6.44 -27.79 4.28
CA LEU A 54 -7.35 -26.99 3.47
C LEU A 54 -6.57 -26.47 2.28
N ASN A 55 -6.97 -26.89 1.08
CA ASN A 55 -6.42 -26.38 -0.17
C ASN A 55 -7.17 -25.12 -0.56
N GLY A 56 -6.43 -24.08 -0.89
CA GLY A 56 -6.92 -22.79 -1.34
C GLY A 56 -6.42 -22.47 -2.74
N SER A 57 -7.28 -21.88 -3.56
CA SER A 57 -6.90 -21.35 -4.87
C SER A 57 -7.54 -20.01 -5.15
N GLY A 58 -6.91 -19.22 -6.01
CA GLY A 58 -7.43 -17.93 -6.41
C GLY A 58 -6.41 -17.09 -7.17
N GLY A 59 -6.44 -15.78 -6.96
CA GLY A 59 -5.61 -14.85 -7.69
C GLY A 59 -5.26 -13.60 -6.91
N PHE A 60 -4.34 -12.84 -7.49
CA PHE A 60 -3.94 -11.53 -6.97
C PHE A 60 -3.72 -10.54 -8.11
N SER A 61 -3.78 -9.26 -7.75
CA SER A 61 -3.47 -8.14 -8.63
C SER A 61 -2.75 -7.04 -7.86
N TYR A 62 -1.76 -6.44 -8.50
CA TYR A 62 -1.14 -5.18 -8.12
C TYR A 62 -1.55 -4.10 -9.12
N LYS A 63 -1.86 -2.91 -8.62
CA LYS A 63 -2.05 -1.69 -9.42
C LYS A 63 -1.21 -0.58 -8.82
N LEU A 64 -0.31 -0.01 -9.59
CA LEU A 64 0.48 1.14 -9.14
C LEU A 64 0.01 2.39 -9.86
N TYR A 65 -0.29 3.43 -9.09
CA TYR A 65 -0.56 4.78 -9.57
C TYR A 65 0.65 5.63 -9.23
N VAL A 66 1.28 6.20 -10.26
CA VAL A 66 2.52 6.95 -10.06
C VAL A 66 2.48 8.32 -10.67
N ASN A 67 2.75 9.31 -9.82
CA ASN A 67 2.99 10.67 -10.23
C ASN A 67 4.51 10.95 -10.16
N HIS A 68 5.06 11.58 -11.19
CA HIS A 68 6.47 11.92 -11.28
C HIS A 68 6.67 13.40 -11.56
N PHE A 69 7.72 13.98 -10.99
CA PHE A 69 8.11 15.33 -11.34
C PHE A 69 8.60 15.41 -12.79
N ASN A 70 7.92 16.21 -13.62
CA ASN A 70 8.35 16.46 -15.00
C ASN A 70 9.24 17.71 -15.06
N LYS A 71 10.56 17.50 -14.95
CA LYS A 71 11.56 18.56 -14.99
C LYS A 71 11.53 19.37 -16.30
N GLU A 72 11.37 18.70 -17.44
CA GLU A 72 11.36 19.38 -18.74
C GLU A 72 10.17 20.33 -18.89
N ASN A 73 9.02 19.94 -18.35
CA ASN A 73 7.85 20.80 -18.34
C ASN A 73 8.01 21.94 -17.33
N TYR A 74 8.54 21.64 -16.14
CA TYR A 74 8.85 22.66 -15.12
C TYR A 74 9.80 23.73 -15.66
N ASP A 75 10.85 23.34 -16.37
CA ASP A 75 11.87 24.27 -16.87
C ASP A 75 11.29 25.29 -17.86
N LYS A 76 10.19 24.95 -18.56
CA LYS A 76 9.45 25.81 -19.50
C LYS A 76 8.50 26.82 -18.82
N LEU A 77 8.21 26.65 -17.53
CA LEU A 77 7.28 27.52 -16.79
C LEU A 77 7.88 28.90 -16.48
N SER A 78 7.02 29.91 -16.35
CA SER A 78 7.41 31.24 -15.86
C SER A 78 7.86 31.20 -14.39
N LYS A 79 8.57 32.23 -13.94
CA LYS A 79 9.01 32.34 -12.53
C LYS A 79 7.83 32.30 -11.53
N ILE A 80 6.66 32.82 -11.91
CA ILE A 80 5.46 32.85 -11.06
C ILE A 80 4.83 31.46 -10.99
N GLU A 81 4.80 30.73 -12.09
CA GLU A 81 4.28 29.35 -12.14
C GLU A 81 5.20 28.36 -11.43
N LYS A 82 6.53 28.53 -11.57
CA LYS A 82 7.53 27.72 -10.87
C LYS A 82 7.35 27.76 -9.35
N ARG A 83 7.02 28.93 -8.77
CA ARG A 83 6.73 29.06 -7.33
C ARG A 83 5.50 28.25 -6.88
N LYS A 84 4.53 28.01 -7.76
CA LYS A 84 3.38 27.13 -7.48
C LYS A 84 3.76 25.64 -7.63
N TYR A 85 4.69 25.35 -8.54
CA TYR A 85 5.22 24.02 -8.86
C TYR A 85 6.41 23.58 -7.99
N ASP A 86 7.00 24.43 -7.12
CA ASP A 86 8.11 24.02 -6.24
C ASP A 86 7.72 22.90 -5.28
N PHE A 87 6.41 22.72 -5.06
CA PHE A 87 5.80 21.57 -4.42
C PHE A 87 5.98 20.26 -5.20
N ASP A 88 6.12 20.33 -6.52
CA ASP A 88 6.12 19.18 -7.39
C ASP A 88 7.44 18.42 -7.38
N LYS A 89 8.51 18.98 -6.78
CA LYS A 89 9.71 18.19 -6.40
C LYS A 89 9.39 17.06 -5.42
N TYR A 90 8.28 17.18 -4.69
CA TYR A 90 7.76 16.16 -3.79
C TYR A 90 6.67 15.30 -4.44
N SER A 91 6.44 15.48 -5.75
CA SER A 91 5.37 14.80 -6.47
C SER A 91 5.74 13.40 -6.95
N ASP A 92 6.99 12.94 -6.71
CA ASP A 92 7.35 11.53 -6.86
C ASP A 92 6.61 10.71 -5.79
N LEU A 93 5.38 10.38 -6.11
CA LEU A 93 4.40 9.74 -5.25
C LEU A 93 3.97 8.45 -5.92
N ILE A 94 3.94 7.38 -5.14
CA ILE A 94 3.46 6.08 -5.58
C ILE A 94 2.34 5.68 -4.64
N LYS A 95 1.21 5.28 -5.21
CA LYS A 95 0.22 4.46 -4.53
C LYS A 95 0.24 3.07 -5.14
N GLY A 96 0.42 2.05 -4.31
CA GLY A 96 0.30 0.65 -4.71
C GLY A 96 -0.96 0.04 -4.11
N ASP A 97 -1.87 -0.43 -4.95
CA ASP A 97 -3.02 -1.21 -4.53
C ASP A 97 -2.72 -2.69 -4.76
N TYR A 98 -2.95 -3.50 -3.73
CA TYR A 98 -2.89 -4.95 -3.77
C TYR A 98 -4.28 -5.53 -3.50
N HIS A 99 -4.65 -6.55 -4.24
CA HIS A 99 -5.81 -7.37 -3.94
C HIS A 99 -5.46 -8.84 -4.13
N GLN A 100 -5.91 -9.66 -3.19
CA GLN A 100 -5.84 -11.12 -3.25
C GLN A 100 -7.18 -11.70 -2.82
N ALA A 101 -7.64 -12.71 -3.55
CA ALA A 101 -8.78 -13.52 -3.19
C ALA A 101 -8.38 -15.00 -3.25
N ILE A 102 -8.63 -15.74 -2.16
CA ILE A 102 -8.41 -17.18 -2.07
C ILE A 102 -9.70 -17.85 -1.60
N HIS A 103 -10.12 -18.89 -2.32
CA HIS A 103 -11.19 -19.78 -1.90
C HIS A 103 -10.60 -21.08 -1.35
N TYR A 104 -10.87 -21.39 -0.08
CA TYR A 104 -10.49 -22.66 0.54
C TYR A 104 -11.61 -23.68 0.42
N GLU A 105 -11.30 -24.83 -0.17
CA GLU A 105 -12.27 -25.87 -0.50
C GLU A 105 -13.11 -26.30 0.71
N ASN A 106 -14.43 -26.25 0.55
CA ASN A 106 -15.41 -26.67 1.56
C ASN A 106 -15.20 -25.97 2.93
N SER A 107 -14.71 -24.73 2.93
CA SER A 107 -14.43 -23.98 4.16
C SER A 107 -14.83 -22.51 4.02
N TYR A 108 -13.87 -21.62 3.77
CA TYR A 108 -14.08 -20.17 3.72
C TYR A 108 -13.36 -19.55 2.53
N SER A 109 -13.74 -18.33 2.19
CA SER A 109 -12.96 -17.48 1.28
C SER A 109 -12.28 -16.36 2.07
N GLU A 110 -11.09 -15.98 1.64
CA GLU A 110 -10.32 -14.89 2.24
C GLU A 110 -9.98 -13.85 1.16
N ASN A 111 -10.33 -12.60 1.43
CA ASN A 111 -9.97 -11.46 0.60
C ASN A 111 -9.04 -10.55 1.40
N ILE A 112 -7.92 -10.16 0.80
CA ILE A 112 -6.97 -9.21 1.36
C ILE A 112 -6.82 -8.05 0.40
N TYR A 113 -7.06 -6.84 0.91
CA TYR A 113 -6.82 -5.59 0.21
C TYR A 113 -5.69 -4.84 0.92
N GLY A 114 -4.76 -4.29 0.15
CA GLY A 114 -3.67 -3.47 0.66
C GLY A 114 -3.55 -2.17 -0.13
N GLU A 115 -3.41 -1.05 0.57
CA GLU A 115 -3.05 0.25 -0.02
C GLU A 115 -1.71 0.69 0.55
N PHE A 116 -0.70 0.85 -0.30
CA PHE A 116 0.67 1.16 0.05
C PHE A 116 1.03 2.55 -0.45
N TYR A 117 1.46 3.42 0.45
CA TYR A 117 1.73 4.83 0.15
C TYR A 117 3.21 5.12 0.29
N TYR A 118 3.78 5.69 -0.77
CA TYR A 118 5.20 5.95 -0.88
C TYR A 118 5.47 7.42 -1.12
N PHE A 119 6.57 7.86 -0.51
CA PHE A 119 7.26 9.08 -0.90
C PHE A 119 8.55 8.67 -1.60
N LYS A 120 8.69 9.02 -2.88
CA LYS A 120 9.66 8.39 -3.79
C LYS A 120 9.43 6.87 -3.78
N THR A 121 10.45 6.08 -3.42
CA THR A 121 10.38 4.62 -3.26
C THR A 121 10.32 4.19 -1.79
N SER A 122 10.20 5.12 -0.85
CA SER A 122 10.13 4.82 0.58
C SER A 122 8.69 4.68 1.02
N LEU A 123 8.30 3.46 1.43
CA LEU A 123 7.00 3.21 2.06
C LEU A 123 6.91 4.02 3.36
N PHE A 124 5.80 4.71 3.60
CA PHE A 124 5.61 5.43 4.86
C PHE A 124 4.28 5.11 5.53
N TYR A 125 3.30 4.58 4.79
CA TYR A 125 1.99 4.25 5.31
C TYR A 125 1.36 3.09 4.54
N VAL A 126 0.60 2.25 5.24
CA VAL A 126 -0.14 1.13 4.66
C VAL A 126 -1.53 1.02 5.28
N LYS A 127 -2.53 0.73 4.44
CA LYS A 127 -3.83 0.26 4.89
C LYS A 127 -4.02 -1.18 4.46
N ILE A 128 -4.55 -2.03 5.34
CA ILE A 128 -4.79 -3.44 5.05
C ILE A 128 -6.19 -3.77 5.51
N LYS A 129 -6.99 -4.37 4.64
CA LYS A 129 -8.29 -4.93 4.99
C LYS A 129 -8.28 -6.42 4.70
N VAL A 130 -8.61 -7.23 5.70
CA VAL A 130 -8.78 -8.68 5.53
C VAL A 130 -10.23 -9.02 5.79
N ILE A 131 -10.83 -9.82 4.90
CA ILE A 131 -12.22 -10.27 5.00
C ILE A 131 -12.22 -11.79 4.87
N ARG A 132 -12.90 -12.45 5.80
CA ARG A 132 -13.21 -13.88 5.72
C ARG A 132 -14.72 -14.06 5.58
N THR A 133 -15.09 -14.85 4.58
CA THR A 133 -16.48 -15.21 4.28
C THR A 133 -16.66 -16.71 4.46
N GLU A 134 -17.61 -17.09 5.29
CA GLU A 134 -17.99 -18.49 5.56
C GLU A 134 -19.46 -18.70 5.18
N ASN A 135 -19.78 -19.89 4.65
CA ASN A 135 -21.16 -20.20 4.26
C ASN A 135 -22.12 -20.05 5.45
N ASN A 136 -23.22 -19.33 5.23
CA ASN A 136 -24.27 -19.07 6.22
C ASN A 136 -23.78 -18.36 7.50
N LYS A 137 -22.66 -17.62 7.41
CA LYS A 137 -22.17 -16.75 8.49
C LYS A 137 -22.00 -15.33 7.96
N GLU A 138 -22.05 -14.37 8.87
CA GLU A 138 -21.69 -13.00 8.55
C GLU A 138 -20.19 -12.90 8.24
N ASP A 139 -19.85 -11.99 7.33
CA ASP A 139 -18.47 -11.68 6.99
C ASP A 139 -17.74 -11.12 8.20
N ILE A 140 -16.57 -11.68 8.48
CA ILE A 140 -15.68 -11.15 9.51
C ILE A 140 -14.61 -10.34 8.80
N SER A 141 -14.42 -9.09 9.20
CA SER A 141 -13.41 -8.22 8.63
C SER A 141 -12.61 -7.48 9.68
N GLU A 142 -11.35 -7.21 9.35
CA GLU A 142 -10.46 -6.39 10.16
C GLU A 142 -9.67 -5.44 9.27
N THR A 143 -9.51 -4.20 9.73
CA THR A 143 -8.81 -3.15 8.99
C THR A 143 -7.68 -2.57 9.84
N PHE A 144 -6.51 -2.44 9.23
CA PHE A 144 -5.32 -1.86 9.80
C PHE A 144 -4.93 -0.62 9.03
N ASN A 145 -4.54 0.42 9.76
CA ASN A 145 -4.11 1.71 9.24
C ASN A 145 -2.80 2.04 9.96
N LEU A 146 -1.66 1.80 9.30
CA LEU A 146 -0.36 1.76 9.96
C LEU A 146 0.64 2.66 9.25
N SER A 147 1.27 3.54 10.00
CA SER A 147 2.54 4.15 9.61
C SER A 147 3.67 3.13 9.64
N LEU A 148 4.75 3.40 8.90
CA LEU A 148 5.92 2.52 8.91
C LEU A 148 6.55 2.40 10.32
N SER A 149 6.51 3.46 11.12
CA SER A 149 6.95 3.42 12.53
C SER A 149 6.14 2.45 13.36
N GLU A 150 4.80 2.52 13.29
CA GLU A 150 3.92 1.61 14.04
C GLU A 150 4.12 0.15 13.63
N LEU A 151 4.34 -0.10 12.34
CA LEU A 151 4.63 -1.44 11.82
C LEU A 151 5.99 -1.97 12.33
N ASN A 152 6.99 -1.10 12.47
CA ASN A 152 8.32 -1.48 12.88
C ASN A 152 8.43 -1.71 14.38
N ASP A 153 7.76 -0.90 15.19
CA ASP A 153 7.79 -0.96 16.65
C ASP A 153 7.02 -2.18 17.21
N ALA A 154 6.04 -2.69 16.48
CA ALA A 154 5.30 -3.88 16.88
C ALA A 154 6.17 -5.14 16.85
N LYS A 155 6.38 -5.76 18.03
CA LYS A 155 7.10 -7.06 18.16
C LYS A 155 6.35 -8.20 17.47
N VAL A 156 5.03 -8.25 17.59
CA VAL A 156 4.16 -9.22 16.93
C VAL A 156 2.87 -8.49 16.56
N LEU A 157 2.59 -8.36 15.26
CA LEU A 157 1.36 -7.77 14.76
C LEU A 157 0.63 -8.83 13.92
N LYS A 158 -0.43 -9.39 14.49
CA LYS A 158 -1.28 -10.38 13.83
C LYS A 158 -2.71 -9.90 13.76
N ASN A 159 -3.40 -10.29 12.69
CA ASN A 159 -4.85 -10.08 12.58
C ASN A 159 -5.62 -11.17 13.36
N ILE A 160 -6.95 -11.04 13.42
CA ILE A 160 -7.87 -12.03 14.01
C ILE A 160 -7.78 -13.41 13.37
N PHE A 161 -7.21 -13.50 12.16
CA PHE A 161 -6.98 -14.75 11.42
C PHE A 161 -5.55 -15.30 11.60
N LEU A 162 -4.76 -14.72 12.52
CA LEU A 162 -3.38 -15.09 12.84
C LEU A 162 -2.35 -14.80 11.72
N MET A 163 -2.72 -14.05 10.69
CA MET A 163 -1.81 -13.57 9.65
C MET A 163 -0.77 -12.62 10.23
N ASP A 164 0.52 -12.87 9.97
CA ASP A 164 1.60 -11.94 10.31
C ASP A 164 1.57 -10.72 9.38
N LEU A 165 1.09 -9.59 9.90
CA LEU A 165 0.92 -8.37 9.14
C LEU A 165 2.26 -7.76 8.73
N LYS A 166 3.29 -7.85 9.58
CA LYS A 166 4.61 -7.27 9.28
C LYS A 166 5.30 -8.05 8.17
N GLY A 167 5.30 -9.38 8.27
CA GLY A 167 5.81 -10.25 7.22
C GLY A 167 5.09 -10.01 5.90
N PHE A 168 3.75 -9.97 5.93
CA PHE A 168 2.93 -9.71 4.75
C PHE A 168 3.24 -8.36 4.10
N VAL A 169 3.27 -7.26 4.86
CA VAL A 169 3.58 -5.92 4.31
C VAL A 169 4.96 -5.89 3.68
N ASN A 170 5.97 -6.49 4.32
CA ASN A 170 7.33 -6.51 3.79
C ASN A 170 7.43 -7.27 2.46
N GLU A 171 6.76 -8.43 2.35
CA GLU A 171 6.70 -9.21 1.12
C GLU A 171 6.07 -8.40 -0.01
N LYS A 172 4.86 -7.88 0.22
CA LYS A 172 4.10 -7.14 -0.81
C LYS A 172 4.77 -5.82 -1.18
N ASN A 173 5.40 -5.13 -0.23
CA ASN A 173 6.22 -3.96 -0.51
C ASN A 173 7.39 -4.29 -1.45
N ASN A 174 8.11 -5.39 -1.22
CA ASN A 174 9.20 -5.80 -2.08
C ASN A 174 8.73 -6.13 -3.51
N GLU A 175 7.56 -6.75 -3.65
CA GLU A 175 6.95 -7.02 -4.96
C GLU A 175 6.52 -5.73 -5.68
N LEU A 176 5.87 -4.80 -4.98
CA LEU A 176 5.49 -3.49 -5.51
C LEU A 176 6.70 -2.70 -6.02
N ILE A 177 7.79 -2.65 -5.25
CA ILE A 177 9.02 -1.96 -5.68
C ILE A 177 9.65 -2.65 -6.90
N LYS A 178 9.62 -3.98 -6.98
CA LYS A 178 10.09 -4.71 -8.18
C LYS A 178 9.24 -4.37 -9.40
N ILE A 179 7.91 -4.30 -9.26
CA ILE A 179 7.01 -3.90 -10.35
C ILE A 179 7.30 -2.47 -10.79
N TYR A 180 7.45 -1.55 -9.83
CA TYR A 180 7.79 -0.15 -10.09
C TYR A 180 9.12 0.02 -10.84
N ASN A 181 10.14 -0.76 -10.51
CA ASN A 181 11.47 -0.65 -11.12
C ASN A 181 11.60 -1.34 -12.49
N ARG A 182 10.57 -2.09 -12.93
CA ARG A 182 10.53 -2.71 -14.28
C ARG A 182 10.00 -1.76 -15.35
N LYS A 183 9.66 -0.51 -14.99
CA LYS A 183 9.21 0.55 -15.90
C LYS A 183 10.25 0.93 -16.94
#